data_AF-A0A7W0J2M1-F1
#
_entry.id   AF-A0A7W0J2M1-F1
#
_cell.length_a   1.000
_cell.length_b   1.000
_cell.length_c   1.000
_cell.angle_alpha   90.00
_cell.angle_beta   90.00
_cell.angle_gamma   90.00
#
_symmetry.space_group_name_H-M   'P 1'
#
loop_
_entity.id
_entity.type
_entity.pdbx_description
1 polymer ?
#
loop_
_entity_poly.entity_id
_entity_poly.type
_entity_poly.pdbx_seq_one_letter_code
_entity_poly.pdbx_strand_id
1 'polypeptide(L)'
;MGWEDFFKDLFSANLNAKVADSIQKGDGDTFNNCSFVINCQSSEAATIENGKKIINPEKLSQADQNILNTLLKERAKELTKGEPIFLTTKDNDWAEDIKRKDSAPEVQEILEFYKDKISSVDLIILRQAMYIKKVFLEHKNQKVREMKRDIRDKYGKRGANITNLCTAGYYEKDFKEMYETLSKIYTTEDKIKTKFLGLYDPYIDDLPRSVFVSFEMKEEDIEKEILTRLKYGIDYIKVHGIGQGNVKRIKKVISEIEEKVSMEKNIIDDNNIITAELKFTKLENDK
;
A
#
# COMPACT_ATOMS: atom_id res chain seq x y z
N MET A 1 -11.95 -21.00 -29.94
CA MET A 1 -13.32 -20.47 -29.88
C MET A 1 -13.18 -18.98 -29.62
N GLY A 2 -13.77 -18.12 -30.45
CA GLY A 2 -13.66 -16.67 -30.25
C GLY A 2 -14.54 -16.18 -29.11
N TRP A 3 -14.30 -14.96 -28.61
CA TRP A 3 -15.17 -14.29 -27.64
C TRP A 3 -16.63 -14.30 -28.11
N GLU A 4 -16.88 -13.98 -29.38
CA GLU A 4 -18.24 -13.95 -29.95
C GLU A 4 -18.95 -15.30 -29.90
N ASP A 5 -18.25 -16.40 -30.13
CA ASP A 5 -18.87 -17.73 -30.21
C ASP A 5 -19.26 -18.22 -28.83
N PHE A 6 -18.38 -18.05 -27.84
CA PHE A 6 -18.66 -18.37 -26.45
C PHE A 6 -19.90 -17.63 -25.91
N PHE A 7 -20.08 -16.36 -26.27
CA PHE A 7 -21.29 -15.60 -25.86
C PHE A 7 -22.51 -15.78 -26.79
N LYS A 8 -22.37 -16.39 -27.98
CA LYS A 8 -23.53 -16.90 -28.75
C LYS A 8 -24.11 -18.15 -28.09
N ASP A 9 -23.24 -19.02 -27.58
CA ASP A 9 -23.67 -20.23 -26.87
C ASP A 9 -24.33 -19.92 -25.51
N LEU A 10 -23.90 -18.84 -24.84
CA LEU A 10 -24.53 -18.33 -23.62
C LEU A 10 -25.78 -17.45 -23.83
N PHE A 11 -25.98 -16.88 -25.03
CA PHE A 11 -27.09 -15.98 -25.32
C PHE A 11 -27.58 -16.16 -26.76
N SER A 12 -28.87 -16.47 -26.92
CA SER A 12 -29.53 -16.82 -28.20
C SER A 12 -29.69 -15.67 -29.23
N ALA A 13 -28.74 -14.74 -29.31
CA ALA A 13 -28.80 -13.55 -30.15
C ALA A 13 -27.42 -13.14 -30.71
N ASN A 14 -27.40 -12.78 -32.00
CA ASN A 14 -26.24 -12.23 -32.71
C ASN A 14 -25.57 -11.09 -31.94
N LEU A 15 -24.25 -11.04 -31.99
CA LEU A 15 -23.43 -10.20 -31.14
C LEU A 15 -22.60 -9.18 -31.93
N ASN A 16 -22.80 -7.90 -31.61
CA ASN A 16 -21.79 -6.86 -31.76
C ASN A 16 -21.28 -6.52 -30.35
N ALA A 17 -20.04 -6.87 -30.05
CA ALA A 17 -19.42 -6.57 -28.75
C ALA A 17 -18.43 -5.41 -28.89
N LYS A 18 -18.54 -4.41 -28.00
CA LYS A 18 -17.48 -3.41 -27.78
C LYS A 18 -17.09 -3.41 -26.30
N VAL A 19 -15.78 -3.37 -26.05
CA VAL A 19 -15.20 -3.19 -24.72
C VAL A 19 -14.94 -1.68 -24.52
N ALA A 20 -15.06 -1.17 -23.30
CA ALA A 20 -14.94 0.24 -22.98
C ALA A 20 -13.66 0.56 -22.19
N ASP A 21 -12.99 1.66 -22.55
CA ASP A 21 -11.60 1.95 -22.16
C ASP A 21 -11.42 2.86 -20.93
N SER A 22 -12.27 2.79 -19.90
CA SER A 22 -11.98 3.53 -18.64
C SER A 22 -12.72 3.03 -17.39
N ILE A 23 -12.12 3.32 -16.22
CA ILE A 23 -12.73 3.09 -14.90
C ILE A 23 -13.68 4.25 -14.57
N GLN A 24 -14.96 3.95 -14.28
CA GLN A 24 -15.82 4.87 -13.51
C GLN A 24 -16.58 4.11 -12.42
N LYS A 25 -16.85 4.79 -11.31
CA LYS A 25 -17.72 4.32 -10.21
C LYS A 25 -19.18 4.52 -10.57
N GLY A 26 -20.05 3.87 -9.83
CA GLY A 26 -21.33 4.47 -9.46
C GLY A 26 -22.46 3.48 -9.33
N ASP A 27 -23.65 4.05 -9.28
CA ASP A 27 -24.71 3.55 -8.41
C ASP A 27 -25.98 3.22 -9.22
N GLY A 28 -25.79 2.79 -10.48
CA GLY A 28 -26.83 2.40 -11.46
C GLY A 28 -26.51 2.82 -12.91
N ASP A 29 -26.22 4.11 -13.12
CA ASP A 29 -25.99 4.71 -14.45
C ASP A 29 -24.62 4.38 -15.08
N THR A 30 -23.66 3.91 -14.28
CA THR A 30 -22.27 3.67 -14.67
C THR A 30 -22.10 2.67 -15.81
N PHE A 31 -23.04 1.73 -15.96
CA PHE A 31 -22.94 0.65 -16.94
C PHE A 31 -23.57 1.00 -18.30
N ASN A 32 -24.02 2.23 -18.53
CA ASN A 32 -24.86 2.57 -19.69
C ASN A 32 -24.17 2.42 -21.07
N ASN A 33 -22.83 2.30 -21.10
CA ASN A 33 -22.07 2.03 -22.32
C ASN A 33 -21.50 0.59 -22.41
N CYS A 34 -21.81 -0.30 -21.46
CA CYS A 34 -21.29 -1.67 -21.43
C CYS A 34 -22.29 -2.67 -22.03
N SER A 35 -21.95 -3.34 -23.13
CA SER A 35 -22.77 -4.42 -23.70
C SER A 35 -22.75 -5.70 -22.86
N PHE A 36 -21.68 -5.91 -22.08
CA PHE A 36 -21.48 -7.07 -21.21
C PHE A 36 -21.05 -6.64 -19.81
N VAL A 37 -21.52 -7.37 -18.79
CA VAL A 37 -21.15 -7.19 -17.38
C VAL A 37 -20.91 -8.56 -16.75
N ILE A 38 -19.77 -8.76 -16.12
CA ILE A 38 -19.57 -9.90 -15.22
C ILE A 38 -20.21 -9.53 -13.87
N ASN A 39 -21.07 -10.38 -13.31
CA ASN A 39 -21.74 -10.14 -12.04
C ASN A 39 -21.93 -11.46 -11.27
N CYS A 40 -21.14 -11.68 -10.23
CA CYS A 40 -21.26 -12.85 -9.37
C CYS A 40 -22.54 -12.89 -8.51
N GLN A 41 -23.33 -11.80 -8.48
CA GLN A 41 -24.59 -11.71 -7.72
C GLN A 41 -25.83 -12.12 -8.53
N SER A 42 -25.74 -12.24 -9.87
CA SER A 42 -26.86 -12.72 -10.70
C SER A 42 -27.25 -14.14 -10.28
N SER A 43 -28.55 -14.41 -10.12
CA SER A 43 -29.06 -15.75 -9.82
C SER A 43 -28.80 -16.75 -10.95
N GLU A 44 -28.70 -16.25 -12.19
CA GLU A 44 -28.55 -17.00 -13.43
C GLU A 44 -27.12 -16.92 -13.96
N ALA A 45 -26.69 -17.95 -14.69
CA ALA A 45 -25.37 -18.01 -15.31
C ALA A 45 -25.15 -16.96 -16.41
N ALA A 46 -26.22 -16.66 -17.16
CA ALA A 46 -26.29 -15.63 -18.17
C ALA A 46 -27.71 -15.05 -18.17
N THR A 47 -27.85 -13.73 -18.13
CA THR A 47 -29.16 -13.04 -18.16
C THR A 47 -29.05 -11.68 -18.84
N ILE A 48 -30.19 -11.06 -19.18
CA ILE A 48 -30.24 -9.75 -19.86
C ILE A 48 -31.04 -8.76 -19.03
N GLU A 49 -30.34 -7.76 -18.47
CA GLU A 49 -30.95 -6.67 -17.69
C GLU A 49 -30.66 -5.33 -18.37
N ASN A 50 -31.70 -4.51 -18.58
CA ASN A 50 -31.59 -3.16 -19.17
C ASN A 50 -30.78 -3.10 -20.48
N GLY A 51 -30.91 -4.13 -21.33
CA GLY A 51 -30.19 -4.26 -22.61
C GLY A 51 -28.74 -4.74 -22.52
N LYS A 52 -28.26 -5.08 -21.32
CA LYS A 52 -26.87 -5.48 -21.03
C LYS A 52 -26.82 -6.99 -20.77
N LYS A 53 -25.84 -7.69 -21.35
CA LYS A 53 -25.64 -9.13 -21.15
C LYS A 53 -24.84 -9.36 -19.86
N ILE A 54 -25.51 -9.88 -18.84
CA ILE A 54 -24.93 -10.13 -17.51
C ILE A 54 -24.54 -11.60 -17.39
N ILE A 55 -23.35 -11.88 -16.85
CA ILE A 55 -22.79 -13.24 -16.75
C ILE A 55 -22.31 -13.49 -15.32
N ASN A 56 -22.75 -14.60 -14.71
CA ASN A 56 -22.25 -15.05 -13.41
C ASN A 56 -21.26 -16.23 -13.59
N PRO A 57 -19.94 -16.02 -13.42
CA PRO A 57 -18.95 -17.09 -13.53
C PRO A 57 -19.16 -18.23 -12.53
N GLU A 58 -19.70 -17.96 -11.33
CA GLU A 58 -19.95 -18.97 -10.29
C GLU A 58 -21.10 -19.93 -10.65
N LYS A 59 -21.91 -19.58 -11.66
CA LYS A 59 -23.07 -20.37 -12.13
C LYS A 59 -22.84 -21.01 -13.50
N LEU A 60 -21.77 -20.65 -14.20
CA LEU A 60 -21.32 -21.32 -15.43
C LEU A 60 -20.87 -22.75 -15.15
N SER A 61 -20.95 -23.63 -16.17
CA SER A 61 -20.37 -24.97 -16.08
C SER A 61 -18.84 -24.88 -15.97
N GLN A 62 -18.18 -25.93 -15.45
CA GLN A 62 -16.72 -25.93 -15.31
C GLN A 62 -16.00 -25.78 -16.68
N ALA A 63 -16.60 -26.27 -17.77
CA ALA A 63 -16.09 -26.09 -19.12
C ALA A 63 -16.16 -24.62 -19.54
N ASP A 64 -17.32 -23.98 -19.33
CA ASP A 64 -17.55 -22.57 -19.70
C ASP A 64 -16.71 -21.61 -18.85
N GLN A 65 -16.53 -21.92 -17.56
CA GLN A 65 -15.60 -21.19 -16.69
C GLN A 65 -14.16 -21.26 -17.22
N ASN A 66 -13.72 -22.42 -17.70
CA ASN A 66 -12.37 -22.58 -18.25
C ASN A 66 -12.21 -21.81 -19.57
N ILE A 67 -13.24 -21.78 -20.42
CA ILE A 67 -13.26 -20.99 -21.65
C ILE A 67 -13.25 -19.49 -21.32
N LEU A 68 -14.16 -19.00 -20.46
CA LEU A 68 -14.20 -17.61 -20.00
C LEU A 68 -12.86 -17.16 -19.40
N ASN A 69 -12.25 -17.97 -18.53
CA ASN A 69 -10.95 -17.67 -17.95
C ASN A 69 -9.82 -17.64 -18.98
N THR A 70 -9.90 -18.45 -20.04
CA THR A 70 -8.93 -18.44 -21.15
C THR A 70 -9.07 -17.17 -21.96
N LEU A 71 -10.30 -16.84 -22.36
CA LEU A 71 -10.65 -15.62 -23.10
C LEU A 71 -10.20 -14.35 -22.33
N LEU A 72 -10.50 -14.26 -21.03
CA LEU A 72 -10.06 -13.17 -20.15
C LEU A 72 -8.53 -13.05 -20.09
N LYS A 73 -7.80 -14.18 -19.99
CA LYS A 73 -6.33 -14.20 -19.98
C LYS A 73 -5.69 -13.87 -21.32
N GLU A 74 -6.34 -14.21 -22.43
CA GLU A 74 -5.89 -13.82 -23.77
C GLU A 74 -6.05 -12.32 -23.95
N ARG A 75 -7.22 -11.77 -23.61
CA ARG A 75 -7.44 -10.32 -23.68
C ARG A 75 -6.49 -9.55 -22.74
N ALA A 76 -6.18 -10.08 -21.55
CA ALA A 76 -5.19 -9.51 -20.63
C ALA A 76 -3.78 -9.34 -21.23
N LYS A 77 -3.43 -10.10 -22.27
CA LYS A 77 -2.13 -9.98 -22.97
C LYS A 77 -2.15 -8.96 -24.11
N GLU A 78 -3.34 -8.66 -24.64
CA GLU A 78 -3.55 -7.66 -25.71
C GLU A 78 -3.71 -6.25 -25.14
N LEU A 79 -4.12 -6.12 -23.89
CA LEU A 79 -4.24 -4.84 -23.18
C LEU A 79 -2.86 -4.22 -22.96
N THR A 80 -2.72 -2.95 -23.33
CA THR A 80 -1.48 -2.20 -23.12
C THR A 80 -1.22 -1.98 -21.63
N LYS A 81 0.07 -1.81 -21.27
CA LYS A 81 0.57 -1.72 -19.89
C LYS A 81 -0.05 -0.54 -19.11
N GLY A 82 -1.24 -0.74 -18.57
CA GLY A 82 -2.04 0.27 -17.86
C GLY A 82 -3.55 -0.03 -17.78
N GLU A 83 -4.09 -0.90 -18.63
CA GLU A 83 -5.54 -1.18 -18.70
C GLU A 83 -5.95 -2.36 -17.79
N PRO A 84 -6.82 -2.16 -16.78
CA PRO A 84 -7.25 -3.22 -15.87
C PRO A 84 -8.47 -4.00 -16.37
N ILE A 85 -8.48 -5.32 -16.15
CA ILE A 85 -9.68 -6.16 -16.26
C ILE A 85 -10.47 -6.08 -14.96
N PHE A 86 -11.78 -5.86 -15.05
CA PHE A 86 -12.67 -5.78 -13.89
C PHE A 86 -13.26 -7.15 -13.53
N LEU A 87 -13.05 -7.55 -12.28
CA LEU A 87 -13.72 -8.68 -11.64
C LEU A 87 -14.51 -8.14 -10.43
N THR A 88 -15.79 -7.88 -10.63
CA THR A 88 -16.79 -7.57 -9.60
C THR A 88 -17.11 -8.83 -8.80
N THR A 89 -16.23 -9.15 -7.86
CA THR A 89 -16.48 -10.16 -6.83
C THR A 89 -17.33 -9.58 -5.69
N LYS A 90 -17.74 -10.45 -4.76
CA LYS A 90 -18.78 -10.31 -3.73
C LYS A 90 -18.77 -9.05 -2.83
N ASP A 91 -17.71 -8.25 -2.85
CA ASP A 91 -17.39 -7.29 -1.79
C ASP A 91 -17.85 -5.84 -2.09
N ASN A 92 -19.16 -5.61 -2.18
CA ASN A 92 -19.70 -4.24 -2.08
C ASN A 92 -19.23 -3.55 -0.77
N ASP A 93 -19.12 -4.33 0.31
CA ASP A 93 -18.61 -3.93 1.62
C ASP A 93 -17.15 -3.41 1.57
N TRP A 94 -16.28 -3.93 0.70
CA TRP A 94 -14.87 -3.46 0.62
C TRP A 94 -14.74 -2.10 -0.06
N ALA A 95 -15.50 -1.87 -1.14
CA ALA A 95 -15.51 -0.57 -1.81
C ALA A 95 -16.10 0.54 -0.92
N GLU A 96 -17.11 0.21 -0.12
CA GLU A 96 -17.67 1.10 0.90
C GLU A 96 -16.72 1.29 2.09
N ASP A 97 -16.04 0.24 2.56
CA ASP A 97 -15.04 0.35 3.62
C ASP A 97 -13.83 1.21 3.21
N ILE A 98 -13.39 1.13 1.94
CA ILE A 98 -12.39 2.05 1.38
C ILE A 98 -12.93 3.48 1.37
N LYS A 99 -14.12 3.74 0.81
CA LYS A 99 -14.73 5.08 0.81
C LYS A 99 -14.78 5.64 2.24
N ARG A 100 -15.29 4.85 3.19
CA ARG A 100 -15.44 5.22 4.62
C ARG A 100 -14.09 5.55 5.28
N LYS A 101 -13.06 4.75 5.06
CA LYS A 101 -11.72 4.96 5.64
C LYS A 101 -10.95 6.08 4.94
N ASP A 102 -11.07 6.22 3.62
CA ASP A 102 -10.49 7.34 2.87
C ASP A 102 -11.11 8.68 3.32
N SER A 103 -12.43 8.72 3.53
CA SER A 103 -13.15 9.91 3.98
C SER A 103 -12.95 10.28 5.47
N ALA A 104 -12.14 9.53 6.22
CA ALA A 104 -11.80 9.90 7.59
C ALA A 104 -11.00 11.23 7.60
N PRO A 105 -11.35 12.22 8.46
CA PRO A 105 -10.73 13.56 8.42
C PRO A 105 -9.20 13.54 8.49
N GLU A 106 -8.63 12.71 9.37
CA GLU A 106 -7.20 12.54 9.54
C GLU A 106 -6.50 11.90 8.32
N VAL A 107 -7.21 11.07 7.55
CA VAL A 107 -6.68 10.52 6.29
C VAL A 107 -6.70 11.58 5.20
N GLN A 108 -7.78 12.36 5.11
CA GLN A 108 -7.88 13.48 4.17
C GLN A 108 -6.85 14.58 4.47
N GLU A 109 -6.63 14.95 5.74
CA GLU A 109 -5.63 15.95 6.12
C GLU A 109 -4.23 15.54 5.63
N ILE A 110 -3.83 14.29 5.87
CA ILE A 110 -2.52 13.77 5.45
C ILE A 110 -2.42 13.74 3.92
N LEU A 111 -3.43 13.21 3.23
CA LEU A 111 -3.38 13.10 1.76
C LEU A 111 -3.40 14.46 1.07
N GLU A 112 -4.21 15.41 1.51
CA GLU A 112 -4.24 16.76 0.97
C GLU A 112 -2.98 17.56 1.38
N PHE A 113 -2.37 17.28 2.54
CA PHE A 113 -1.06 17.83 2.87
C PHE A 113 0.00 17.36 1.89
N TYR A 114 0.16 16.04 1.65
CA TYR A 114 1.22 15.53 0.76
C TYR A 114 0.94 15.70 -0.74
N LYS A 115 -0.31 16.00 -1.11
CA LYS A 115 -0.69 16.39 -2.47
C LYS A 115 0.24 17.49 -2.98
N ASP A 116 0.68 17.29 -4.21
CA ASP A 116 1.66 18.11 -4.93
C ASP A 116 3.05 18.27 -4.26
N LYS A 117 3.31 17.69 -3.08
CA LYS A 117 4.62 17.68 -2.41
C LYS A 117 5.43 16.42 -2.69
N ILE A 118 4.77 15.27 -2.88
CA ILE A 118 5.37 13.99 -3.30
C ILE A 118 4.93 13.60 -4.71
N SER A 119 5.52 12.53 -5.27
CA SER A 119 5.08 12.00 -6.57
C SER A 119 3.65 11.46 -6.50
N SER A 120 2.93 11.47 -7.63
CA SER A 120 1.58 10.89 -7.72
C SER A 120 1.55 9.39 -7.41
N VAL A 121 2.64 8.68 -7.72
CA VAL A 121 2.82 7.26 -7.37
C VAL A 121 2.94 7.09 -5.86
N ASP A 122 3.76 7.89 -5.19
CA ASP A 122 3.92 7.83 -3.74
C ASP A 122 2.63 8.22 -3.00
N LEU A 123 1.87 9.19 -3.52
CA LEU A 123 0.58 9.57 -2.96
C LEU A 123 -0.45 8.44 -3.05
N ILE A 124 -0.44 7.67 -4.14
CA ILE A 124 -1.26 6.46 -4.31
C ILE A 124 -0.85 5.37 -3.31
N ILE A 125 0.46 5.17 -3.11
CA ILE A 125 0.99 4.20 -2.13
C ILE A 125 0.63 4.64 -0.70
N LEU A 126 0.80 5.92 -0.37
CA LEU A 126 0.47 6.50 0.94
C LEU A 126 -1.02 6.29 1.27
N ARG A 127 -1.93 6.53 0.33
CA ARG A 127 -3.36 6.26 0.52
C ARG A 127 -3.64 4.79 0.82
N GLN A 128 -3.02 3.87 0.07
CA GLN A 128 -3.15 2.42 0.34
C GLN A 128 -2.57 2.05 1.72
N ALA A 129 -1.44 2.66 2.11
CA ALA A 129 -0.83 2.46 3.41
C ALA A 129 -1.68 3.01 4.58
N MET A 130 -2.34 4.16 4.40
CA MET A 130 -3.29 4.71 5.37
C MET A 130 -4.51 3.80 5.56
N TYR A 131 -5.04 3.21 4.48
CA TYR A 131 -6.08 2.19 4.55
C TYR A 131 -5.59 0.96 5.34
N ILE A 132 -4.40 0.44 5.03
CA ILE A 132 -3.78 -0.67 5.79
C ILE A 132 -3.64 -0.34 7.28
N LYS A 133 -3.17 0.87 7.62
CA LYS A 133 -3.02 1.35 9.00
C LYS A 133 -4.37 1.30 9.74
N LYS A 134 -5.45 1.74 9.09
CA LYS A 134 -6.81 1.64 9.65
C LYS A 134 -7.29 0.19 9.81
N VAL A 135 -7.09 -0.67 8.82
CA VAL A 135 -7.48 -2.10 8.90
C VAL A 135 -6.71 -2.85 9.99
N PHE A 136 -5.44 -2.49 10.22
CA PHE A 136 -4.62 -3.01 11.31
C PHE A 136 -5.13 -2.59 12.69
N LEU A 137 -5.48 -1.30 12.86
CA LEU A 137 -6.10 -0.79 14.10
C LEU A 137 -7.49 -1.39 14.36
N GLU A 138 -8.23 -1.80 13.32
CA GLU A 138 -9.47 -2.58 13.42
C GLU A 138 -9.24 -4.10 13.66
N HIS A 139 -8.01 -4.52 14.03
CA HIS A 139 -7.61 -5.90 14.36
C HIS A 139 -7.78 -6.97 13.26
N LYS A 140 -7.96 -6.59 11.99
CA LYS A 140 -8.14 -7.53 10.85
C LYS A 140 -6.80 -8.05 10.29
N ASN A 141 -5.97 -8.62 11.17
CA ASN A 141 -4.54 -8.88 10.94
C ASN A 141 -4.16 -9.73 9.70
N GLN A 142 -4.95 -10.73 9.31
CA GLN A 142 -4.59 -11.58 8.16
C GLN A 142 -4.64 -10.79 6.84
N LYS A 143 -5.68 -9.97 6.64
CA LYS A 143 -5.83 -9.14 5.44
C LYS A 143 -4.70 -8.10 5.31
N VAL A 144 -4.17 -7.59 6.43
CA VAL A 144 -3.05 -6.63 6.46
C VAL A 144 -1.79 -7.20 5.80
N ARG A 145 -1.46 -8.48 6.03
CA ARG A 145 -0.26 -9.11 5.45
C ARG A 145 -0.37 -9.23 3.92
N GLU A 146 -1.55 -9.56 3.43
CA GLU A 146 -1.85 -9.69 2.00
C GLU A 146 -1.76 -8.31 1.32
N MET A 147 -2.44 -7.29 1.86
CA MET A 147 -2.33 -5.92 1.31
C MET A 147 -0.90 -5.38 1.31
N LYS A 148 -0.10 -5.61 2.37
CA LYS A 148 1.32 -5.21 2.40
C LYS A 148 2.15 -5.93 1.34
N ARG A 149 1.85 -7.21 1.05
CA ARG A 149 2.47 -7.95 -0.05
C ARG A 149 2.07 -7.33 -1.40
N ASP A 150 0.80 -7.08 -1.62
CA ASP A 150 0.30 -6.61 -2.92
C ASP A 150 0.86 -5.21 -3.27
N ILE A 151 1.03 -4.31 -2.28
CA ILE A 151 1.76 -3.04 -2.47
C ILE A 151 3.22 -3.30 -2.87
N ARG A 152 3.94 -4.17 -2.15
CA ARG A 152 5.35 -4.47 -2.44
C ARG A 152 5.51 -5.11 -3.81
N ASP A 153 4.63 -6.01 -4.19
CA ASP A 153 4.73 -6.76 -5.44
C ASP A 153 4.38 -5.84 -6.64
N LYS A 154 3.56 -4.78 -6.43
CA LYS A 154 3.23 -3.75 -7.43
C LYS A 154 4.21 -2.57 -7.51
N TYR A 155 4.76 -2.12 -6.37
CA TYR A 155 5.56 -0.89 -6.24
C TYR A 155 6.99 -1.12 -5.66
N GLY A 156 7.41 -2.36 -5.51
CA GLY A 156 8.76 -2.76 -5.09
C GLY A 156 9.14 -2.36 -3.66
N LYS A 157 10.45 -2.21 -3.42
CA LYS A 157 11.06 -1.77 -2.15
C LYS A 157 10.43 -0.46 -1.66
N ARG A 158 10.28 0.52 -2.56
CA ARG A 158 9.71 1.85 -2.27
C ARG A 158 8.28 1.75 -1.72
N GLY A 159 7.43 0.92 -2.34
CA GLY A 159 6.09 0.62 -1.85
C GLY A 159 6.06 0.07 -0.43
N ALA A 160 6.92 -0.91 -0.14
CA ALA A 160 7.03 -1.50 1.20
C ALA A 160 7.53 -0.47 2.24
N ASN A 161 8.51 0.36 1.88
CA ASN A 161 9.10 1.36 2.76
C ASN A 161 8.09 2.46 3.12
N ILE A 162 7.40 3.05 2.13
CA ILE A 162 6.30 4.02 2.36
C ILE A 162 5.25 3.41 3.29
N THR A 163 4.87 2.15 3.04
CA THR A 163 3.86 1.47 3.86
C THR A 163 4.29 1.32 5.31
N ASN A 164 5.55 0.94 5.56
CA ASN A 164 6.08 0.81 6.91
C ASN A 164 6.18 2.17 7.62
N LEU A 165 6.73 3.19 6.96
CA LEU A 165 6.83 4.57 7.46
C LEU A 165 5.45 5.17 7.79
N CYS A 166 4.46 5.00 6.92
CA CYS A 166 3.07 5.39 7.17
C CYS A 166 2.50 4.67 8.40
N THR A 167 2.62 3.33 8.49
CA THR A 167 2.12 2.60 9.67
C THR A 167 2.81 3.03 10.98
N ALA A 168 4.05 3.52 10.91
CA ALA A 168 4.84 3.96 12.05
C ALA A 168 4.76 5.47 12.38
N GLY A 169 3.95 6.26 11.67
CA GLY A 169 3.65 7.65 12.05
C GLY A 169 4.51 8.74 11.39
N TYR A 170 5.36 8.39 10.42
CA TYR A 170 6.32 9.34 9.83
C TYR A 170 5.65 10.43 8.96
N TYR A 171 4.51 10.13 8.34
CA TYR A 171 3.79 11.10 7.51
C TYR A 171 2.99 12.07 8.37
N GLU A 172 2.53 11.64 9.54
CA GLU A 172 1.84 12.48 10.53
C GLU A 172 2.78 13.50 11.19
N LYS A 173 4.04 13.10 11.42
CA LYS A 173 5.02 13.89 12.16
C LYS A 173 6.30 14.20 11.36
N ASP A 174 7.22 13.24 11.26
CA ASP A 174 8.60 13.48 10.83
C ASP A 174 8.71 14.19 9.45
N PHE A 175 7.93 13.76 8.45
CA PHE A 175 7.93 14.37 7.12
C PHE A 175 7.14 15.68 7.06
N LYS A 176 6.13 15.86 7.92
CA LYS A 176 5.34 17.11 8.03
C LYS A 176 6.20 18.21 8.65
N GLU A 177 6.83 17.92 9.79
CA GLU A 177 7.80 18.80 10.46
C GLU A 177 9.00 19.13 9.55
N MET A 178 9.51 18.16 8.78
CA MET A 178 10.57 18.40 7.79
C MET A 178 10.16 19.41 6.72
N TYR A 179 8.97 19.24 6.11
CA TYR A 179 8.45 20.16 5.11
C TYR A 179 8.21 21.56 5.70
N GLU A 180 7.51 21.66 6.84
CA GLU A 180 7.24 22.93 7.51
C GLU A 180 8.51 23.67 7.94
N THR A 181 9.58 22.94 8.27
CA THR A 181 10.90 23.53 8.55
C THR A 181 11.53 24.12 7.29
N LEU A 182 11.44 23.43 6.15
CA LEU A 182 11.90 23.94 4.86
C LEU A 182 11.11 25.18 4.41
N SER A 183 9.79 25.21 4.66
CA SER A 183 8.93 26.40 4.40
C SER A 183 9.28 27.63 5.24
N LYS A 184 9.98 27.46 6.39
CA LYS A 184 10.50 28.58 7.19
C LYS A 184 11.85 29.10 6.69
N ILE A 185 12.58 28.29 5.91
CA ILE A 185 13.94 28.59 5.41
C ILE A 185 13.91 29.12 3.97
N TYR A 186 12.97 28.64 3.15
CA TYR A 186 12.88 28.96 1.72
C TYR A 186 11.56 29.67 1.39
N THR A 187 11.63 30.65 0.51
CA THR A 187 10.52 31.56 0.19
C THR A 187 9.70 31.18 -1.04
N THR A 188 10.16 30.23 -1.86
CA THR A 188 9.46 29.78 -3.07
C THR A 188 9.10 28.31 -2.98
N GLU A 189 7.86 27.98 -3.36
CA GLU A 189 7.29 26.64 -3.29
C GLU A 189 8.13 25.61 -4.04
N ASP A 190 8.56 25.91 -5.28
CA ASP A 190 9.44 25.03 -6.06
C ASP A 190 10.75 24.70 -5.33
N LYS A 191 11.32 25.65 -4.58
CA LYS A 191 12.56 25.45 -3.83
C LYS A 191 12.33 24.64 -2.56
N ILE A 192 11.21 24.89 -1.85
CA ILE A 192 10.78 24.08 -0.71
C ILE A 192 10.59 22.63 -1.16
N LYS A 193 9.78 22.40 -2.20
CA LYS A 193 9.49 21.09 -2.78
C LYS A 193 10.75 20.38 -3.29
N THR A 194 11.61 21.06 -4.03
CA THR A 194 12.89 20.47 -4.52
C THR A 194 13.78 20.03 -3.35
N LYS A 195 13.86 20.83 -2.28
CA LYS A 195 14.65 20.49 -1.08
C LYS A 195 14.00 19.41 -0.23
N PHE A 196 12.68 19.38 -0.16
CA PHE A 196 11.92 18.33 0.50
C PHE A 196 12.11 16.99 -0.20
N LEU A 197 11.91 16.91 -1.52
CA LEU A 197 12.12 15.69 -2.31
C LEU A 197 13.57 15.18 -2.22
N GLY A 198 14.55 16.09 -2.30
CA GLY A 198 15.97 15.74 -2.11
C GLY A 198 16.34 15.19 -0.72
N LEU A 199 15.44 15.27 0.27
CA LEU A 199 15.58 14.61 1.57
C LEU A 199 14.63 13.40 1.70
N TYR A 200 13.40 13.54 1.23
CA TYR A 200 12.34 12.53 1.26
C TYR A 200 12.70 11.30 0.44
N ASP A 201 13.13 11.45 -0.82
CA ASP A 201 13.37 10.31 -1.70
C ASP A 201 14.46 9.36 -1.16
N PRO A 202 15.67 9.83 -0.76
CA PRO A 202 16.65 8.98 -0.10
C PRO A 202 16.15 8.39 1.24
N TYR A 203 15.29 9.12 1.96
CA TYR A 203 14.73 8.62 3.22
C TYR A 203 13.79 7.43 2.97
N ILE A 204 12.92 7.52 1.97
CA ILE A 204 12.04 6.43 1.57
C ILE A 204 12.85 5.25 1.04
N ASP A 205 13.83 5.49 0.17
CA ASP A 205 14.51 4.41 -0.54
C ASP A 205 15.45 3.64 0.37
N ASP A 206 16.20 4.30 1.27
CA ASP A 206 17.26 3.67 2.08
C ASP A 206 16.98 3.58 3.58
N LEU A 207 15.90 4.20 4.09
CA LEU A 207 15.53 4.18 5.52
C LEU A 207 16.71 4.53 6.47
N PRO A 208 17.42 5.65 6.23
CA PRO A 208 18.68 5.97 6.90
C PRO A 208 18.55 6.10 8.41
N ARG A 209 17.38 6.54 8.92
CA ARG A 209 17.09 6.68 10.36
C ARG A 209 16.04 5.69 10.87
N SER A 210 15.72 4.64 10.11
CA SER A 210 14.60 3.75 10.42
C SER A 210 14.96 2.28 10.23
N VAL A 211 14.71 1.45 11.24
CA VAL A 211 14.89 -0.01 11.18
C VAL A 211 13.55 -0.68 11.46
N PHE A 212 13.02 -1.45 10.50
CA PHE A 212 11.75 -2.19 10.66
C PHE A 212 12.02 -3.68 10.83
N VAL A 213 11.94 -4.16 12.07
CA VAL A 213 12.28 -5.54 12.42
C VAL A 213 11.16 -6.49 11.98
N SER A 214 11.48 -7.40 11.06
CA SER A 214 10.58 -8.47 10.62
C SER A 214 10.65 -9.70 11.54
N PHE A 215 9.76 -10.67 11.33
CA PHE A 215 9.86 -11.94 12.07
C PHE A 215 11.14 -12.72 11.73
N GLU A 216 11.69 -12.54 10.52
CA GLU A 216 12.83 -13.28 9.97
C GLU A 216 14.20 -12.74 10.42
N MET A 217 14.30 -11.45 10.75
CA MET A 217 15.56 -10.81 11.15
C MET A 217 16.11 -11.36 12.47
N LYS A 218 17.37 -11.79 12.50
CA LYS A 218 18.02 -12.23 13.74
C LYS A 218 18.50 -11.03 14.55
N GLU A 219 18.92 -11.29 15.79
CA GLU A 219 19.38 -10.24 16.71
C GLU A 219 20.64 -9.56 16.16
N GLU A 220 21.54 -10.34 15.57
CA GLU A 220 22.76 -9.87 14.91
C GLU A 220 22.47 -9.02 13.66
N ASP A 221 21.39 -9.31 12.94
CA ASP A 221 20.95 -8.51 11.78
C ASP A 221 20.44 -7.13 12.24
N ILE A 222 19.68 -7.08 13.34
CA ILE A 222 19.17 -5.83 13.93
C ILE A 222 20.33 -4.99 14.47
N GLU A 223 21.27 -5.59 15.20
CA GLU A 223 22.46 -4.90 15.70
C GLU A 223 23.28 -4.33 14.53
N LYS A 224 23.53 -5.14 13.49
CA LYS A 224 24.27 -4.73 12.30
C LYS A 224 23.61 -3.56 11.57
N GLU A 225 22.29 -3.57 11.41
CA GLU A 225 21.54 -2.46 10.80
C GLU A 225 21.72 -1.15 11.59
N ILE A 226 21.66 -1.20 12.93
CA ILE A 226 21.83 -0.03 13.81
C ILE A 226 23.28 0.49 13.74
N LEU A 227 24.27 -0.38 13.99
CA LEU A 227 25.69 0.01 14.01
C LEU A 227 26.20 0.47 12.64
N THR A 228 25.64 -0.06 11.54
CA THR A 228 26.00 0.38 10.18
C THR A 228 25.56 1.82 9.92
N ARG A 229 24.36 2.22 10.36
CA ARG A 229 23.88 3.62 10.28
C ARG A 229 24.76 4.56 11.11
N LEU A 230 25.15 4.14 12.31
CA LEU A 230 26.07 4.92 13.17
C LEU A 230 27.43 5.16 12.49
N LYS A 231 27.99 4.14 11.80
CA LYS A 231 29.22 4.29 11.00
C LYS A 231 29.11 5.28 9.83
N TYR A 232 27.90 5.49 9.31
CA TYR A 232 27.62 6.54 8.32
C TYR A 232 27.33 7.92 8.96
N GLY A 233 27.61 8.10 10.25
CA GLY A 233 27.44 9.36 10.98
C GLY A 233 25.99 9.66 11.37
N ILE A 234 25.10 8.65 11.35
CA ILE A 234 23.70 8.80 11.72
C ILE A 234 23.57 8.56 13.23
N ASP A 235 23.42 9.66 13.97
CA ASP A 235 23.33 9.70 15.43
C ASP A 235 21.91 9.48 15.98
N TYR A 236 20.89 9.45 15.13
CA TYR A 236 19.49 9.23 15.52
C TYR A 236 18.80 8.16 14.68
N ILE A 237 18.30 7.10 15.34
CA ILE A 237 17.71 5.92 14.71
C ILE A 237 16.42 5.54 15.45
N LYS A 238 15.31 5.38 14.74
CA LYS A 238 14.08 4.76 15.26
C LYS A 238 14.01 3.28 14.84
N VAL A 239 13.85 2.40 15.82
CA VAL A 239 13.69 0.95 15.63
C VAL A 239 12.23 0.57 15.91
N HIS A 240 11.61 -0.12 14.97
CA HIS A 240 10.19 -0.48 14.98
C HIS A 240 10.00 -1.98 14.93
N GLY A 241 9.05 -2.51 15.68
CA GLY A 241 8.68 -3.93 15.62
C GLY A 241 7.23 -4.18 16.00
N ILE A 242 6.63 -5.20 15.38
CA ILE A 242 5.26 -5.65 15.66
C ILE A 242 5.30 -7.14 15.99
N GLY A 243 4.59 -7.54 17.05
CA GLY A 243 4.52 -8.91 17.56
C GLY A 243 5.54 -9.17 18.68
N GLN A 244 5.12 -9.96 19.66
CA GLN A 244 5.85 -10.19 20.92
C GLN A 244 7.32 -10.63 20.73
N GLY A 245 7.59 -11.45 19.69
CA GLY A 245 8.95 -11.89 19.36
C GLY A 245 9.85 -10.77 18.83
N ASN A 246 9.30 -9.81 18.09
CA ASN A 246 10.05 -8.66 17.58
C ASN A 246 10.32 -7.68 18.72
N VAL A 247 9.32 -7.42 19.56
CA VAL A 247 9.46 -6.60 20.77
C VAL A 247 10.57 -7.11 21.70
N LYS A 248 10.59 -8.42 21.99
CA LYS A 248 11.63 -9.03 22.84
C LYS A 248 13.04 -8.89 22.24
N ARG A 249 13.19 -9.21 20.95
CA ARG A 249 14.49 -9.08 20.24
C ARG A 249 14.99 -7.64 20.21
N ILE A 250 14.13 -6.67 19.90
CA ILE A 250 14.49 -5.25 19.89
C ILE A 250 14.99 -4.80 21.26
N LYS A 251 14.27 -5.13 22.34
CA LYS A 251 14.70 -4.77 23.71
C LYS A 251 16.08 -5.38 24.06
N LYS A 252 16.32 -6.65 23.73
CA LYS A 252 17.61 -7.32 23.97
C LYS A 252 18.75 -6.64 23.21
N VAL A 253 18.59 -6.43 21.90
CA VAL A 253 19.61 -5.80 21.06
C VAL A 253 19.90 -4.36 21.51
N ILE A 254 18.89 -3.60 21.94
CA ILE A 254 19.11 -2.25 22.49
C ILE A 254 19.96 -2.30 23.77
N SER A 255 19.69 -3.23 24.68
CA SER A 255 20.54 -3.41 25.88
C SER A 255 21.97 -3.81 25.53
N GLU A 256 22.15 -4.73 24.57
CA GLU A 256 23.49 -5.17 24.13
C GLU A 256 24.28 -4.05 23.41
N ILE A 257 23.60 -3.10 22.77
CA ILE A 257 24.23 -1.90 22.17
C ILE A 257 24.58 -0.87 23.24
N GLU A 258 23.76 -0.72 24.29
CA GLU A 258 23.98 0.22 25.40
C GLU A 258 25.25 -0.09 26.19
N GLU A 259 25.60 -1.36 26.32
CA GLU A 259 26.88 -1.81 26.92
C GLU A 259 28.11 -1.41 26.09
N LYS A 260 27.94 -1.11 24.79
CA LYS A 260 29.01 -0.84 23.82
C LYS A 260 29.10 0.63 23.42
N VAL A 261 27.99 1.36 23.41
CA VAL A 261 27.89 2.74 22.91
C VAL A 261 26.94 3.57 23.78
N SER A 262 27.41 4.74 24.22
CA SER A 262 26.60 5.72 24.96
C SER A 262 25.47 6.27 24.08
N MET A 263 24.23 6.14 24.56
CA MET A 263 23.02 6.64 23.90
C MET A 263 21.93 7.04 24.89
N GLU A 264 21.12 8.04 24.50
CA GLU A 264 19.81 8.29 25.07
C GLU A 264 18.79 7.38 24.34
N LYS A 265 17.83 6.80 25.07
CA LYS A 265 16.78 5.96 24.49
C LYS A 265 15.38 6.32 25.02
N ASN A 266 14.41 6.39 24.13
CA ASN A 266 12.98 6.52 24.42
C ASN A 266 12.26 5.30 23.84
N ILE A 267 11.63 4.48 24.68
CA ILE A 267 10.98 3.22 24.25
C ILE A 267 9.50 3.27 24.59
N ILE A 268 8.68 3.23 23.54
CA ILE A 268 7.23 3.06 23.61
C ILE A 268 6.94 1.60 23.24
N ASP A 269 6.32 0.85 24.15
CA ASP A 269 5.86 -0.53 23.92
C ASP A 269 4.38 -0.60 24.31
N ASP A 270 3.51 -0.71 23.31
CA ASP A 270 2.07 -0.80 23.47
C ASP A 270 1.51 -1.97 22.65
N ASN A 271 0.71 -2.84 23.28
CA ASN A 271 -0.01 -3.92 22.61
C ASN A 271 0.83 -4.83 21.67
N ASN A 272 2.09 -5.11 22.02
CA ASN A 272 3.09 -5.82 21.20
C ASN A 272 3.61 -5.03 19.97
N ILE A 273 3.51 -3.70 19.99
CA ILE A 273 4.12 -2.79 19.03
C ILE A 273 5.18 -1.99 19.79
N ILE A 274 6.42 -2.03 19.33
CA ILE A 274 7.52 -1.26 19.90
C ILE A 274 8.02 -0.20 18.91
N THR A 275 8.20 1.00 19.42
CA THR A 275 8.99 2.08 18.81
C THR A 275 10.08 2.47 19.80
N ALA A 276 11.33 2.26 19.43
CA ALA A 276 12.49 2.69 20.22
C ALA A 276 13.25 3.77 19.46
N GLU A 277 13.26 4.99 19.99
CA GLU A 277 14.04 6.11 19.48
C GLU A 277 15.40 6.10 20.19
N LEU A 278 16.48 5.93 19.43
CA LEU A 278 17.86 5.84 19.91
C LEU A 278 18.63 7.07 19.43
N LYS A 279 19.28 7.78 20.35
CA LYS A 279 20.10 8.95 20.06
C LYS A 279 21.50 8.75 20.63
N PHE A 280 22.46 8.49 19.77
CA PHE A 280 23.84 8.19 20.12
C PHE A 280 24.63 9.47 20.38
N THR A 281 25.34 9.53 21.51
CA THR A 281 26.33 10.58 21.74
C THR A 281 27.60 10.22 20.98
N LYS A 282 28.14 11.14 20.17
CA LYS A 282 29.44 10.91 19.50
C LYS A 282 30.50 10.61 20.56
N LEU A 283 31.22 9.51 20.39
CA LEU A 283 32.44 9.23 21.16
C LEU A 283 33.48 10.30 20.82
N GLU A 284 34.11 10.89 21.85
CA GLU A 284 35.08 11.98 21.67
C GLU A 284 36.40 11.56 20.97
N ASN A 285 36.56 10.26 20.69
CA ASN A 285 37.84 9.65 20.29
C ASN A 285 38.05 9.50 18.77
N ASP A 286 37.09 9.89 17.92
CA ASP A 286 37.26 9.90 16.45
C ASP A 286 37.64 11.31 15.94
N LYS A 287 38.86 11.75 16.27
CA LYS A 287 39.53 12.95 15.72
C LYS A 287 40.92 12.60 15.17
#